data_AF-A0A7C1ACQ0-F1
#
_entry.id   AF-A0A7C1ACQ0-F1
#
_cell.length_a   1.000
_cell.length_b   1.000
_cell.length_c   1.000
_cell.angle_alpha   90.00
_cell.angle_beta   90.00
_cell.angle_gamma   90.00
#
_symmetry.space_group_name_H-M   'P 1'
#
loop_
_entity.id
_entity.type
_entity.pdbx_description
1 polymer ?
#
loop_
_entity_poly.entity_id
_entity_poly.type
_entity_poly.pdbx_seq_one_letter_code
_entity_poly.pdbx_strand_id
1 'polypeptide(L)'
;MDGETIPVLALSDMISPAEGDILLDDRPVFSVNYVSNLVNVFFQIDEDPGFVSPIESGAVAVTPGDITTWRPESGLDLGLYYWSVSADNNSWTPPVSFVIASPDMALEDVELVPHPYPNPFSLSETSHAYFTNLPAGSIIHLMTVSGNTVKELRSETGESVEWDGTNESGNLVSSGVYLWFLEGTDHNGKLIVIR
;
A
#
# COMPACT_ATOMS: atom_id res chain seq x y z
N MET A 1 31.84 -14.26 -13.30
CA MET A 1 31.30 -13.69 -12.06
C MET A 1 29.93 -13.22 -12.46
N ASP A 2 28.97 -14.12 -12.37
CA ASP A 2 27.61 -13.86 -12.83
C ASP A 2 27.03 -12.86 -11.84
N GLY A 3 26.74 -11.66 -12.32
CA GLY A 3 26.19 -10.57 -11.52
C GLY A 3 24.76 -10.90 -11.14
N GLU A 4 24.60 -11.71 -10.08
CA GLU A 4 23.30 -12.05 -9.54
C GLU A 4 22.60 -10.75 -9.13
N THR A 5 21.53 -10.44 -9.86
CA THR A 5 20.67 -9.30 -9.58
C THR A 5 19.92 -9.58 -8.28
N ILE A 6 19.97 -8.64 -7.34
CA ILE A 6 19.14 -8.70 -6.14
C ILE A 6 17.66 -8.76 -6.60
N PRO A 7 16.87 -9.73 -6.11
CA PRO A 7 15.47 -9.85 -6.50
C PRO A 7 14.68 -8.64 -6.00
N VAL A 8 13.69 -8.21 -6.78
CA VAL A 8 12.75 -7.17 -6.39
C VAL A 8 11.59 -7.81 -5.64
N LEU A 9 11.25 -7.26 -4.47
CA LEU A 9 10.08 -7.68 -3.71
C LEU A 9 8.81 -7.09 -4.31
N ALA A 10 7.72 -7.83 -4.22
CA ALA A 10 6.39 -7.42 -4.66
C ALA A 10 5.40 -7.43 -3.49
N LEU A 11 4.22 -6.86 -3.71
CA LEU A 11 3.14 -6.84 -2.71
C LEU A 11 2.69 -8.23 -2.29
N SER A 12 2.72 -9.20 -3.21
CA SER A 12 2.41 -10.60 -2.90
C SER A 12 3.35 -11.23 -1.88
N ASP A 13 4.51 -10.61 -1.66
CA ASP A 13 5.48 -11.07 -0.67
C ASP A 13 5.18 -10.53 0.73
N MET A 14 4.35 -9.48 0.86
CA MET A 14 3.96 -8.86 2.12
C MET A 14 2.82 -9.65 2.78
N ILE A 15 3.06 -10.22 3.96
CA ILE A 15 2.10 -11.14 4.63
C ILE A 15 1.29 -10.43 5.71
N SER A 16 1.97 -9.72 6.62
CA SER A 16 1.34 -9.08 7.78
C SER A 16 2.19 -7.92 8.29
N PRO A 17 1.60 -6.80 8.75
CA PRO A 17 0.18 -6.46 8.65
C PRO A 17 -0.32 -6.43 7.21
N ALA A 18 -1.53 -6.94 6.96
CA ALA A 18 -2.18 -6.86 5.65
C ALA A 18 -2.87 -5.49 5.48
N GLU A 19 -3.23 -5.16 4.23
CA GLU A 19 -3.88 -3.89 3.90
C GLU A 19 -5.17 -3.70 4.72
N GLY A 20 -5.21 -2.62 5.51
CA GLY A 20 -6.34 -2.25 6.35
C GLY A 20 -6.45 -3.02 7.66
N ASP A 21 -5.46 -3.84 8.03
CA ASP A 21 -5.48 -4.57 9.31
C ASP A 21 -5.59 -3.60 10.49
N ILE A 22 -6.46 -3.94 11.46
CA ILE A 22 -6.57 -3.23 12.74
C ILE A 22 -5.93 -4.08 13.83
N LEU A 23 -4.89 -3.56 14.45
CA LEU A 23 -4.06 -4.26 15.42
C LEU A 23 -4.20 -3.64 16.81
N LEU A 24 -4.28 -4.50 17.82
CA LEU A 24 -4.29 -4.09 19.24
C LEU A 24 -2.92 -4.27 19.92
N ASP A 25 -1.95 -4.82 19.18
CA ASP A 25 -0.55 -4.95 19.58
C ASP A 25 0.21 -3.75 19.04
N ASP A 26 0.71 -2.88 19.93
CA ASP A 26 1.45 -1.67 19.58
C ASP A 26 2.85 -1.97 19.02
N ARG A 27 3.29 -3.22 19.01
CA ARG A 27 4.56 -3.67 18.43
C ARG A 27 4.36 -4.77 17.40
N PRO A 28 3.65 -4.52 16.30
CA PRO A 28 3.22 -5.58 15.38
C PRO A 28 4.39 -6.33 14.72
N VAL A 29 4.16 -7.60 14.35
CA VAL A 29 5.10 -8.39 13.52
C VAL A 29 4.90 -8.03 12.07
N PHE A 30 5.97 -7.56 11.44
CA PHE A 30 6.07 -7.48 9.99
C PHE A 30 6.61 -8.80 9.46
N SER A 31 5.91 -9.39 8.49
CA SER A 31 6.21 -10.72 7.94
C SER A 31 6.22 -10.68 6.43
N VAL A 32 7.24 -11.28 5.81
CA VAL A 32 7.38 -11.40 4.34
C VAL A 32 7.76 -12.80 3.90
N ASN A 33 7.23 -13.21 2.75
CA ASN A 33 7.56 -14.48 2.10
C ASN A 33 9.04 -14.50 1.67
N TYR A 34 9.63 -15.69 1.68
CA TYR A 34 10.95 -15.89 1.07
C TYR A 34 10.88 -15.75 -0.45
N VAL A 35 11.73 -14.89 -1.02
CA VAL A 35 12.02 -14.83 -2.45
C VAL A 35 13.43 -15.37 -2.72
N SER A 36 13.55 -16.21 -3.75
CA SER A 36 14.84 -16.85 -4.09
C SER A 36 15.96 -15.84 -4.25
N ASN A 37 17.13 -16.17 -3.70
CA ASN A 37 18.37 -15.38 -3.73
C ASN A 37 18.36 -14.11 -2.85
N LEU A 38 17.36 -13.93 -2.00
CA LEU A 38 17.43 -12.92 -0.94
C LEU A 38 18.41 -13.33 0.16
N VAL A 39 19.21 -12.36 0.59
CA VAL A 39 20.11 -12.48 1.74
C VAL A 39 19.61 -11.63 2.91
N ASN A 40 19.10 -10.43 2.62
CA ASN A 40 18.53 -9.53 3.61
C ASN A 40 17.24 -8.90 3.06
N VAL A 41 16.41 -8.44 3.99
CA VAL A 41 15.30 -7.51 3.73
C VAL A 41 15.38 -6.33 4.70
N PHE A 42 14.79 -5.22 4.30
CA PHE A 42 14.68 -3.98 5.05
C PHE A 42 13.21 -3.62 5.15
N PHE A 43 12.75 -3.27 6.34
CA PHE A 43 11.40 -2.79 6.61
C PHE A 43 11.47 -1.30 6.95
N GLN A 44 10.48 -0.55 6.47
CA GLN A 44 10.22 0.82 6.91
C GLN A 44 8.74 0.96 7.29
N ILE A 45 8.48 1.72 8.35
CA ILE A 45 7.14 2.06 8.83
C ILE A 45 7.06 3.58 9.01
N ASP A 46 5.97 4.21 8.61
CA ASP A 46 5.73 5.64 8.83
C ASP A 46 4.23 5.92 8.94
N GLU A 47 3.84 7.04 9.52
CA GLU A 47 2.48 7.58 9.49
C GLU A 47 2.20 8.30 8.16
N ASP A 48 3.25 8.62 7.39
CA ASP A 48 3.17 9.20 6.05
C ASP A 48 3.45 8.13 4.98
N PRO A 49 2.57 7.93 3.98
CA PRO A 49 2.76 6.91 2.92
C PRO A 49 3.94 7.21 1.98
N GLY A 50 4.52 8.41 2.06
CA GLY A 50 5.74 8.83 1.39
C GLY A 50 7.02 8.55 2.20
N PHE A 51 6.91 7.98 3.41
CA PHE A 51 8.03 7.62 4.29
C PHE A 51 8.99 8.79 4.53
N VAL A 52 8.47 9.93 5.00
CA VAL A 52 9.23 11.17 5.22
C VAL A 52 10.18 11.04 6.43
N SER A 53 9.82 10.27 7.44
CA SER A 53 10.61 10.05 8.66
C SER A 53 10.37 8.64 9.22
N PRO A 54 10.74 7.58 8.46
CA PRO A 54 10.36 6.24 8.80
C PRO A 54 11.15 5.66 9.99
N ILE A 55 10.51 4.74 10.69
CA ILE A 55 11.17 3.76 11.55
C ILE A 55 11.67 2.63 10.66
N GLU A 56 12.99 2.41 10.65
CA GLU A 56 13.64 1.41 9.79
C GLU A 56 14.20 0.23 10.60
N SER A 57 14.14 -0.97 10.02
CA SER A 57 14.68 -2.18 10.67
C SER A 57 16.21 -2.31 10.58
N GLY A 58 16.85 -1.60 9.65
CA GLY A 58 18.14 -2.01 9.12
C GLY A 58 18.06 -3.37 8.39
N ALA A 59 19.21 -4.00 8.12
CA ALA A 59 19.25 -5.28 7.42
C ALA A 59 18.78 -6.44 8.31
N VAL A 60 17.71 -7.12 7.90
CA VAL A 60 17.19 -8.34 8.54
C VAL A 60 17.59 -9.54 7.69
N ALA A 61 18.36 -10.47 8.27
CA ALA A 61 18.85 -11.64 7.56
C ALA A 61 17.72 -12.60 7.18
N VAL A 62 17.76 -13.11 5.95
CA VAL A 62 16.79 -14.04 5.39
C VAL A 62 17.32 -15.47 5.48
N THR A 63 16.47 -16.39 5.94
CA THR A 63 16.74 -17.83 5.86
C THR A 63 16.01 -18.42 4.64
N PRO A 64 16.71 -19.10 3.72
CA PRO A 64 16.08 -19.68 2.54
C PRO A 64 14.92 -20.62 2.86
N GLY A 65 13.73 -20.28 2.34
CA GLY A 65 12.50 -21.05 2.51
C GLY A 65 11.64 -20.65 3.72
N ASP A 66 12.14 -19.78 4.61
CA ASP A 66 11.42 -19.34 5.81
C ASP A 66 10.78 -17.95 5.61
N ILE A 67 9.69 -17.71 6.32
CA ILE A 67 9.12 -16.37 6.46
C ILE A 67 10.10 -15.52 7.27
N THR A 68 10.46 -14.34 6.74
CA THR A 68 11.29 -13.38 7.46
C THR A 68 10.40 -12.45 8.26
N THR A 69 10.75 -12.21 9.52
CA THR A 69 9.94 -11.37 10.42
C THR A 69 10.77 -10.30 11.11
N TRP A 70 10.12 -9.18 11.42
CA TRP A 70 10.69 -8.09 12.19
C TRP A 70 9.63 -7.41 13.06
N ARG A 71 10.03 -6.75 14.14
CA ARG A 71 9.16 -5.91 15.00
C ARG A 71 9.92 -4.64 15.38
N PRO A 72 9.24 -3.48 15.49
CA PRO A 72 9.86 -2.26 15.99
C PRO A 72 10.33 -2.43 17.45
N GLU A 73 11.40 -1.71 17.80
CA GLU A 73 12.00 -1.77 19.14
C GLU A 73 11.08 -1.14 20.19
N SER A 74 10.45 -0.02 19.84
CA SER A 74 9.43 0.68 20.64
C SER A 74 8.03 0.37 20.15
N GLY A 75 7.04 0.56 21.04
CA GLY A 75 5.64 0.61 20.64
C GLY A 75 5.36 1.78 19.72
N LEU A 76 4.43 1.57 18.79
CA LEU A 76 3.83 2.59 17.96
C LEU A 76 2.68 3.26 18.74
N ASP A 77 2.48 4.55 18.50
CA ASP A 77 1.30 5.23 19.03
C ASP A 77 0.03 4.77 18.29
N LEU A 78 -1.15 5.07 18.84
CA LEU A 78 -2.41 4.74 18.18
C LEU A 78 -2.58 5.60 16.91
N GLY A 79 -2.93 4.99 15.78
CA GLY A 79 -3.07 5.72 14.52
C GLY A 79 -2.99 4.85 13.27
N LEU A 80 -3.09 5.50 12.11
CA LEU A 80 -2.90 4.91 10.79
C LEU A 80 -1.41 4.93 10.42
N TYR A 81 -0.90 3.80 9.97
CA TYR A 81 0.48 3.61 9.55
C TYR A 81 0.55 2.96 8.18
N TYR A 82 1.70 3.12 7.55
CA TYR A 82 2.09 2.51 6.30
C TYR A 82 3.40 1.77 6.50
N TRP A 83 3.55 0.61 5.87
CA TRP A 83 4.81 -0.11 5.85
C TRP A 83 5.17 -0.58 4.45
N SER A 84 6.47 -0.70 4.21
CA SER A 84 7.03 -1.19 2.94
C SER A 84 8.27 -2.03 3.22
N VAL A 85 8.63 -2.88 2.26
CA VAL A 85 9.80 -3.75 2.34
C VAL A 85 10.70 -3.57 1.11
N SER A 86 12.00 -3.72 1.31
CA SER A 86 13.00 -3.68 0.25
C SER A 86 14.04 -4.78 0.42
N ALA A 87 14.59 -5.27 -0.70
CA ALA A 87 15.70 -6.23 -0.73
C ALA A 87 17.07 -5.54 -0.73
N ASP A 88 17.15 -4.30 -1.24
CA ASP A 88 18.37 -3.54 -1.49
C ASP A 88 18.41 -2.19 -0.74
N ASN A 89 17.38 -1.91 0.08
CA ASN A 89 17.17 -0.63 0.77
C ASN A 89 17.05 0.58 -0.18
N ASN A 90 16.58 0.35 -1.41
CA ASN A 90 16.47 1.39 -2.43
C ASN A 90 15.21 1.22 -3.29
N SER A 91 14.91 -0.02 -3.67
CA SER A 91 13.74 -0.42 -4.43
C SER A 91 12.68 -0.94 -3.46
N TRP A 92 11.73 -0.09 -3.11
CA TRP A 92 10.69 -0.37 -2.12
C TRP A 92 9.41 -0.87 -2.77
N THR A 93 8.72 -1.81 -2.12
CA THR A 93 7.36 -2.18 -2.50
C THR A 93 6.42 -0.99 -2.34
N PRO A 94 5.28 -0.93 -3.08
CA PRO A 94 4.20 -0.03 -2.71
C PRO A 94 3.79 -0.23 -1.24
N PRO A 95 3.41 0.84 -0.52
CA PRO A 95 3.12 0.76 0.91
C PRO A 95 1.82 0.01 1.18
N VAL A 96 1.79 -0.78 2.25
CA VAL A 96 0.58 -1.39 2.83
C VAL A 96 0.16 -0.60 4.07
N SER A 97 -1.12 -0.28 4.20
CA SER A 97 -1.66 0.45 5.35
C SER A 97 -2.19 -0.47 6.45
N PHE A 98 -2.11 -0.03 7.70
CA PHE A 98 -2.69 -0.72 8.87
C PHE A 98 -2.94 0.29 10.01
N VAL A 99 -3.76 -0.08 10.99
CA VAL A 99 -4.12 0.78 12.14
C VAL A 99 -3.65 0.14 13.44
N ILE A 100 -2.99 0.92 14.29
CA ILE A 100 -2.79 0.60 15.70
C ILE A 100 -3.93 1.21 16.50
N ALA A 101 -4.71 0.37 17.18
CA ALA A 101 -5.88 0.75 17.96
C ALA A 101 -5.80 0.22 19.39
N SER A 102 -6.59 0.82 20.28
CA SER A 102 -6.84 0.26 21.61
C SER A 102 -8.25 -0.35 21.66
N PRO A 103 -8.54 -1.30 22.58
CA PRO A 103 -9.89 -1.84 22.73
C PRO A 103 -10.97 -0.79 23.02
N ASP A 104 -10.56 0.36 23.58
CA ASP A 104 -11.43 1.47 23.96
C ASP A 104 -11.49 2.57 22.88
N MET A 105 -10.71 2.45 21.81
CA MET A 105 -10.79 3.33 20.64
C MET A 105 -12.01 2.93 19.81
N ALA A 106 -12.98 3.84 19.69
CA ALA A 106 -13.99 3.68 18.66
C ALA A 106 -13.30 3.83 17.31
N LEU A 107 -13.44 2.87 16.40
CA LEU A 107 -12.90 2.98 15.03
C LEU A 107 -13.40 4.22 14.29
N GLU A 108 -14.53 4.79 14.75
CA GLU A 108 -15.09 6.06 14.27
C GLU A 108 -14.20 7.28 14.60
N ASP A 109 -13.30 7.18 15.59
CA ASP A 109 -12.37 8.24 15.96
C ASP A 109 -11.04 8.19 15.17
N VAL A 110 -10.79 7.12 14.41
CA VAL A 110 -9.64 7.03 13.50
C VAL A 110 -10.04 7.63 12.17
N GLU A 111 -9.43 8.76 11.83
CA GLU A 111 -9.59 9.36 10.50
C GLU A 111 -8.92 8.46 9.46
N LEU A 112 -9.71 7.58 8.84
CA LEU A 112 -9.25 6.77 7.73
C LEU A 112 -9.21 7.63 6.47
N VAL A 113 -8.01 7.85 5.95
CA VAL A 113 -7.81 8.65 4.74
C VAL A 113 -8.00 7.77 3.50
N PRO A 114 -8.95 8.10 2.61
CA PRO A 114 -9.07 7.42 1.33
C PRO A 114 -7.80 7.50 0.51
N HIS A 115 -7.35 6.38 -0.05
CA HIS A 115 -6.17 6.35 -0.90
C HIS A 115 -6.20 5.16 -1.86
N PRO A 116 -5.53 5.26 -3.01
CA PRO A 116 -5.35 4.13 -3.90
C PRO A 116 -4.19 3.24 -3.43
N TYR A 117 -4.37 1.94 -3.56
CA TYR A 117 -3.36 0.92 -3.33
C TYR A 117 -3.46 -0.19 -4.39
N PRO A 118 -2.34 -0.66 -4.96
CA PRO A 118 -1.02 -0.10 -4.79
C PRO A 118 -0.81 1.20 -5.56
N ASN A 119 0.13 1.99 -5.08
CA ASN A 119 0.57 3.21 -5.74
C ASN A 119 2.10 3.30 -5.65
N PRO A 120 2.85 2.98 -6.73
CA PRO A 120 2.36 2.75 -8.09
C PRO A 120 1.54 1.47 -8.29
N PHE A 121 0.54 1.54 -9.19
CA PHE A 121 -0.20 0.38 -9.70
C PHE A 121 0.46 -0.16 -10.96
N SER A 122 1.05 -1.36 -10.85
CA SER A 122 1.70 -2.04 -11.96
C SER A 122 0.83 -3.18 -12.51
N LEU A 123 0.38 -3.04 -13.75
CA LEU A 123 -0.46 -4.04 -14.45
C LEU A 123 0.29 -5.35 -14.75
N SER A 124 1.62 -5.37 -14.65
CA SER A 124 2.42 -6.59 -14.76
C SER A 124 2.51 -7.38 -13.46
N GLU A 125 2.21 -6.74 -12.32
CA GLU A 125 2.33 -7.33 -10.98
C GLU A 125 0.98 -7.69 -10.35
N THR A 126 -0.04 -6.84 -10.54
CA THR A 126 -1.40 -7.05 -10.05
C THR A 126 -2.42 -6.70 -11.12
N SER A 127 -3.58 -7.38 -11.08
CA SER A 127 -4.69 -7.14 -12.01
C SER A 127 -5.55 -5.93 -11.64
N HIS A 128 -5.50 -5.50 -10.37
CA HIS A 128 -6.35 -4.42 -9.86
C HIS A 128 -5.57 -3.49 -8.94
N ALA A 129 -5.94 -2.20 -8.99
CA ALA A 129 -5.77 -1.27 -7.89
C ALA A 129 -7.09 -1.18 -7.12
N TYR A 130 -7.00 -0.73 -5.88
CA TYR A 130 -8.11 -0.51 -4.98
C TYR A 130 -8.06 0.92 -4.52
N PHE A 131 -9.21 1.57 -4.37
CA PHE A 131 -9.32 2.74 -3.52
C PHE A 131 -9.91 2.26 -2.20
N THR A 132 -9.20 2.44 -1.11
CA THR A 132 -9.58 1.95 0.22
C THR A 132 -9.99 3.08 1.15
N ASN A 133 -10.41 2.75 2.38
CA ASN A 133 -10.87 3.68 3.41
C ASN A 133 -12.06 4.55 2.97
N LEU A 134 -12.96 3.98 2.18
CA LEU A 134 -14.09 4.73 1.60
C LEU A 134 -15.32 4.74 2.50
N PRO A 135 -15.96 5.90 2.72
CA PRO A 135 -17.32 5.96 3.24
C PRO A 135 -18.31 5.22 2.33
N ALA A 136 -19.38 4.67 2.92
CA ALA A 136 -20.44 4.04 2.13
C ALA A 136 -21.10 5.02 1.16
N GLY A 137 -21.34 4.59 -0.08
CA GLY A 137 -21.92 5.43 -1.14
C GLY A 137 -20.93 6.37 -1.82
N SER A 138 -19.64 6.20 -1.60
CA SER A 138 -18.56 7.00 -2.21
C SER A 138 -18.54 6.92 -3.75
N ILE A 139 -18.28 8.06 -4.39
CA ILE A 139 -18.04 8.16 -5.85
C ILE A 139 -16.64 8.73 -6.07
N ILE A 140 -15.81 7.96 -6.76
CA ILE A 140 -14.44 8.36 -7.11
C ILE A 140 -14.39 8.71 -8.58
N HIS A 141 -13.82 9.88 -8.86
CA HIS A 141 -13.56 10.35 -10.22
C HIS A 141 -12.09 10.18 -10.52
N LEU A 142 -11.77 9.26 -11.43
CA LEU A 142 -10.41 9.05 -11.93
C LEU A 142 -10.23 9.81 -13.25
N MET A 143 -9.16 10.59 -13.36
CA MET A 143 -8.90 11.44 -14.51
C MET A 143 -7.41 11.48 -14.88
N THR A 144 -7.15 11.88 -16.12
CA THR A 144 -5.81 12.26 -16.57
C THR A 144 -5.40 13.62 -15.98
N VAL A 145 -4.10 13.94 -15.96
CA VAL A 145 -3.61 15.27 -15.55
C VAL A 145 -4.14 16.43 -16.40
N SER A 146 -4.63 16.15 -17.62
CA SER A 146 -5.28 17.14 -18.49
C SER A 146 -6.76 17.33 -18.18
N GLY A 147 -7.32 16.64 -17.19
CA GLY A 147 -8.71 16.73 -16.76
C GLY A 147 -9.70 15.85 -17.54
N ASN A 148 -9.22 14.99 -18.45
CA ASN A 148 -10.12 14.03 -19.11
C ASN A 148 -10.50 12.90 -18.15
N THR A 149 -11.80 12.61 -18.04
CA THR A 149 -12.33 11.47 -17.29
C THR A 149 -11.79 10.16 -17.84
N VAL A 150 -11.28 9.32 -16.94
CA VAL A 150 -10.85 7.96 -17.23
C VAL A 150 -11.94 6.98 -16.83
N LYS A 151 -12.43 7.07 -15.60
CA LYS A 151 -13.47 6.20 -15.06
C LYS A 151 -14.11 6.84 -13.83
N GLU A 152 -15.39 6.58 -13.64
CA GLU A 152 -16.09 6.83 -12.38
C GLU A 152 -16.25 5.47 -11.65
N LEU A 153 -15.85 5.41 -10.39
CA LEU A 153 -15.93 4.21 -9.56
C LEU A 153 -16.89 4.48 -8.40
N ARG A 154 -17.76 3.52 -8.10
CA ARG A 154 -18.79 3.65 -7.06
C ARG A 154 -18.58 2.56 -6.03
N SER A 155 -18.47 2.94 -4.76
CA SER A 155 -18.46 2.01 -3.63
C SER A 155 -19.84 2.00 -2.97
N GLU A 156 -20.56 0.88 -3.09
CA GLU A 156 -21.90 0.74 -2.49
C GLU A 156 -21.85 0.46 -0.98
N THR A 157 -20.94 -0.42 -0.57
CA THR A 157 -20.79 -0.87 0.82
C THR A 157 -19.91 0.06 1.66
N GLY A 158 -19.09 0.89 1.02
CA GLY A 158 -17.93 1.49 1.66
C GLY A 158 -16.76 0.51 1.71
N GLU A 159 -15.71 0.86 2.45
CA GLU A 159 -14.43 0.15 2.59
C GLU A 159 -13.54 0.34 1.37
N SER A 160 -13.83 -0.32 0.25
CA SER A 160 -13.00 -0.19 -0.96
C SER A 160 -13.79 -0.31 -2.27
N VAL A 161 -13.15 0.08 -3.37
CA VAL A 161 -13.60 -0.20 -4.74
C VAL A 161 -12.41 -0.59 -5.60
N GLU A 162 -12.58 -1.64 -6.41
CA GLU A 162 -11.55 -2.13 -7.32
C GLU A 162 -11.55 -1.38 -8.66
N TRP A 163 -10.37 -1.29 -9.26
CA TRP A 163 -10.15 -0.76 -10.58
C TRP A 163 -9.15 -1.63 -11.35
N ASP A 164 -9.59 -2.14 -12.48
CA ASP A 164 -8.89 -3.04 -13.41
C ASP A 164 -7.91 -2.32 -14.37
N GLY A 165 -7.64 -1.04 -14.14
CA GLY A 165 -6.77 -0.25 -15.02
C GLY A 165 -7.39 0.10 -16.37
N THR A 166 -8.71 0.01 -16.54
CA THR A 166 -9.40 0.38 -17.79
C THR A 166 -10.13 1.71 -17.69
N ASN A 167 -10.38 2.36 -18.83
CA ASN A 167 -11.24 3.53 -18.92
C ASN A 167 -12.73 3.16 -19.10
N GLU A 168 -13.63 4.15 -19.20
CA GLU A 168 -15.07 3.95 -19.40
C GLU A 168 -15.43 3.14 -20.65
N SER A 169 -14.56 3.14 -21.67
CA SER A 169 -14.74 2.34 -22.88
C SER A 169 -14.23 0.89 -22.74
N GLY A 170 -13.74 0.50 -21.56
CA GLY A 170 -13.16 -0.81 -21.28
C GLY A 170 -11.73 -1.01 -21.83
N ASN A 171 -11.07 0.06 -22.28
CA ASN A 171 -9.71 -0.01 -22.79
C ASN A 171 -8.71 0.20 -21.65
N LEU A 172 -7.66 -0.61 -21.59
CA LEU A 172 -6.53 -0.40 -20.67
C LEU A 172 -5.93 0.99 -20.87
N VAL A 173 -5.67 1.66 -19.75
CA VAL A 173 -5.02 2.97 -19.77
C VAL A 173 -3.51 2.85 -20.05
N SER A 174 -2.87 3.97 -20.37
CA SER A 174 -1.41 4.03 -20.59
C SER A 174 -0.67 4.24 -19.27
N SER A 175 0.62 3.88 -19.21
CA SER A 175 1.47 4.25 -18.10
C SER A 175 1.51 5.77 -17.92
N GLY A 176 1.47 6.26 -16.68
CA GLY A 176 1.45 7.69 -16.39
C GLY A 176 0.86 8.04 -15.03
N VAL A 177 0.73 9.34 -14.78
CA VAL A 177 0.09 9.87 -13.57
C VAL A 177 -1.37 10.16 -13.85
N TYR A 178 -2.23 9.66 -12.97
CA TYR A 178 -3.65 9.90 -12.92
C TYR A 178 -3.98 10.65 -11.64
N LEU A 179 -5.02 11.46 -11.69
CA LEU A 179 -5.56 12.17 -10.53
C LEU A 179 -6.88 11.52 -10.14
N TRP A 180 -7.13 11.42 -8.84
CA TRP A 180 -8.41 10.98 -8.33
C TRP A 180 -8.92 11.97 -7.29
N PHE A 181 -10.24 12.08 -7.18
CA PHE A 181 -10.88 12.78 -6.06
C PHE A 181 -12.17 12.08 -5.67
N LEU A 182 -12.53 12.21 -4.40
CA LEU A 182 -13.77 11.69 -3.84
C LEU A 182 -14.86 12.76 -3.88
N GLU A 183 -15.96 12.49 -4.56
CA GLU A 183 -17.05 13.45 -4.77
C GLU A 183 -17.62 13.97 -3.45
N GLY A 184 -17.80 15.29 -3.36
CA GLY A 184 -18.37 15.93 -2.17
C GLY A 184 -17.41 16.12 -1.00
N THR A 185 -16.12 15.79 -1.17
CA THR A 185 -15.07 15.95 -0.15
C THR A 185 -13.87 16.72 -0.72
N ASP A 186 -12.88 17.01 0.13
CA ASP A 186 -11.56 17.49 -0.29
C ASP A 186 -10.52 16.36 -0.44
N HIS A 187 -10.88 15.11 -0.21
CA HIS A 187 -9.99 13.97 -0.42
C HIS A 187 -9.68 13.77 -1.90
N ASN A 188 -8.39 13.81 -2.21
CA ASN A 188 -7.87 13.66 -3.57
C ASN A 188 -6.43 13.17 -3.53
N GLY A 189 -5.92 12.72 -4.67
CA GLY A 189 -4.52 12.33 -4.77
C GLY A 189 -4.09 11.93 -6.17
N LYS A 190 -2.91 11.33 -6.24
CA LYS A 190 -2.29 10.83 -7.47
C LYS A 190 -2.26 9.32 -7.45
N LEU A 191 -2.49 8.71 -8.59
CA LEU A 191 -2.25 7.29 -8.84
C LEU A 191 -1.27 7.16 -10.00
N ILE A 192 -0.15 6.50 -9.77
CA ILE A 192 0.83 6.19 -10.80
C ILE A 192 0.46 4.83 -11.40
N VAL A 193 0.30 4.75 -12.72
CA VAL A 193 0.05 3.49 -13.42
C VAL A 193 1.27 3.12 -14.24
N ILE A 194 1.68 1.86 -14.15
CA ILE A 194 2.79 1.25 -14.89
C ILE A 194 2.24 0.04 -15.66
N ARG A 195 2.67 -0.08 -16.91
CA ARG A 195 2.33 -1.15 -17.84
C ARG A 195 3.59 -1.70 -18.48
#